data_AF-A0A9R0ZBZ2-F1
#
_entry.id   AF-A0A9R0ZBZ2-F1
#
_cell.length_a   1.000
_cell.length_b   1.000
_cell.length_c   1.000
_cell.angle_alpha   90.00
_cell.angle_beta   90.00
_cell.angle_gamma   90.00
#
_symmetry.space_group_name_H-M   'P 1'
#
loop_
_entity.id
_entity.type
_entity.pdbx_description
1 polymer ?
#
loop_
_entity_poly.entity_id
_entity_poly.type
_entity_poly.pdbx_seq_one_letter_code
_entity_poly.pdbx_strand_id
1 'polypeptide(L)'
;MWKKYEQLNVGSEEKQRALREVKETVLHRKLLDSSIGFIGKLAFGFEGPSVLEATKGPGHPLVDYWDCLKTMVRDFESQCGSLTQYGMKHMRAFTNIYNMGKWSPPVLGHSA
;
A
#
# COMPACT_ATOMS: atom_id res chain seq x y z
N MET A 1 -4.39 -14.43 -13.72
CA MET A 1 -5.73 -13.86 -13.98
C MET A 1 -5.92 -13.52 -15.45
N TRP A 2 -5.08 -12.65 -16.04
CA TRP A 2 -5.21 -12.24 -17.45
C TRP A 2 -5.23 -13.42 -18.45
N LYS A 3 -4.22 -14.31 -18.38
CA LYS A 3 -4.16 -15.52 -19.22
C LYS A 3 -5.41 -16.40 -19.12
N LYS A 4 -6.01 -16.51 -17.91
CA LYS A 4 -7.26 -17.25 -17.69
C LYS A 4 -8.43 -16.55 -18.38
N TYR A 5 -8.53 -15.23 -18.27
CA TYR A 5 -9.56 -14.43 -18.95
C TYR A 5 -9.50 -14.58 -20.48
N GLU A 6 -8.30 -14.52 -21.06
CA GLU A 6 -8.11 -14.63 -22.52
C GLU A 6 -8.60 -15.96 -23.08
N GLN A 7 -8.37 -17.04 -22.34
CA GLN A 7 -8.73 -18.41 -22.71
C GLN A 7 -10.24 -18.71 -22.60
N LEU A 8 -11.04 -17.85 -21.98
CA LEU A 8 -12.49 -18.07 -21.83
C LEU A 8 -13.26 -17.72 -23.10
N ASN A 9 -14.43 -18.34 -23.27
CA ASN A 9 -15.30 -18.14 -24.43
C ASN A 9 -15.86 -16.72 -24.47
N VAL A 10 -15.87 -16.12 -25.66
CA VAL A 10 -16.44 -14.78 -25.88
C VAL A 10 -17.93 -14.79 -25.53
N GLY A 11 -18.38 -13.78 -24.78
CA GLY A 11 -19.78 -13.64 -24.36
C GLY A 11 -20.19 -14.50 -23.16
N SER A 12 -19.35 -15.40 -22.67
CA SER A 12 -19.68 -16.24 -21.51
C SER A 12 -19.72 -15.42 -20.20
N GLU A 13 -20.60 -15.82 -19.29
CA GLU A 13 -20.69 -15.19 -17.96
C GLU A 13 -19.38 -15.32 -17.18
N GLU A 14 -18.67 -16.43 -17.34
CA GLU A 14 -17.36 -16.66 -16.72
C GLU A 14 -16.33 -15.67 -17.25
N LYS A 15 -16.32 -15.38 -18.56
CA LYS A 15 -15.41 -14.39 -19.13
C LYS A 15 -15.70 -13.00 -18.60
N GLN A 16 -16.99 -12.64 -18.45
CA GLN A 16 -17.39 -11.38 -17.83
C GLN A 16 -16.97 -11.29 -16.36
N ARG A 17 -17.14 -12.36 -15.58
CA ARG A 17 -16.72 -12.44 -14.17
C ARG A 17 -15.20 -12.30 -14.04
N ALA A 18 -14.44 -13.05 -14.84
CA ALA A 18 -12.98 -12.97 -14.86
C ALA A 18 -12.49 -11.56 -15.23
N LEU A 19 -13.16 -10.87 -16.16
CA LEU A 19 -12.83 -9.49 -16.49
C LEU A 19 -13.09 -8.54 -15.32
N ARG A 20 -14.19 -8.70 -14.60
CA ARG A 20 -14.48 -7.91 -13.39
C ARG A 20 -13.40 -8.11 -12.32
N GLU A 21 -13.04 -9.35 -12.01
CA GLU A 21 -11.98 -9.66 -11.04
C GLU A 21 -10.64 -9.04 -11.44
N VAL A 22 -10.27 -9.09 -12.73
CA VAL A 22 -9.05 -8.43 -13.24
C VAL A 22 -9.13 -6.92 -13.03
N LYS A 23 -10.25 -6.28 -13.39
CA LYS A 23 -10.43 -4.82 -13.25
C LYS A 23 -10.37 -4.39 -11.79
N GLU A 24 -11.06 -5.09 -10.90
CA GLU A 24 -11.06 -4.83 -9.46
C GLU A 24 -9.65 -4.97 -8.88
N THR A 25 -8.93 -6.03 -9.26
CA THR A 25 -7.54 -6.23 -8.82
C THR A 25 -6.63 -5.12 -9.31
N VAL A 26 -6.72 -4.72 -10.58
CA VAL A 26 -5.91 -3.63 -11.15
C VAL A 26 -6.23 -2.30 -10.46
N LEU A 27 -7.51 -2.00 -10.24
CA LEU A 27 -7.94 -0.79 -9.56
C LEU A 27 -7.44 -0.74 -8.12
N HIS A 28 -7.58 -1.85 -7.39
CA HIS A 28 -7.11 -1.95 -6.01
C HIS A 28 -5.59 -1.72 -5.92
N ARG A 29 -4.81 -2.34 -6.81
CA ARG A 29 -3.34 -2.12 -6.89
C ARG A 29 -3.00 -0.67 -7.16
N LYS A 30 -3.69 -0.04 -8.12
CA LYS A 30 -3.49 1.38 -8.46
C LYS A 30 -3.82 2.30 -7.28
N LEU A 31 -4.88 1.99 -6.53
CA LEU A 31 -5.25 2.75 -5.33
C LEU A 31 -4.16 2.63 -4.28
N LEU A 32 -3.67 1.43 -3.98
CA LEU A 32 -2.56 1.23 -3.03
C LEU A 32 -1.30 2.02 -3.43
N ASP A 33 -0.88 1.90 -4.69
CA ASP A 33 0.29 2.64 -5.21
C ASP A 33 0.09 4.16 -5.10
N SER A 34 -1.11 4.66 -5.42
CA SER A 34 -1.44 6.09 -5.39
C SER A 34 -1.53 6.64 -3.98
N SER A 35 -2.18 5.92 -3.06
CA SER A 35 -2.33 6.33 -1.65
C SER A 35 -0.98 6.44 -0.96
N ILE A 36 -0.09 5.47 -1.16
CA ILE A 36 1.24 5.49 -0.54
C ILE A 36 2.11 6.59 -1.14
N GLY A 37 2.07 6.77 -2.46
CA GLY A 37 2.74 7.89 -3.12
C GLY A 37 2.21 9.25 -2.65
N PHE A 38 0.90 9.38 -2.42
CA PHE A 38 0.31 10.60 -1.88
C PHE A 38 0.74 10.86 -0.44
N ILE A 39 0.73 9.85 0.44
CA ILE A 39 1.24 9.96 1.81
C ILE A 39 2.71 10.38 1.82
N GLY A 40 3.54 9.80 0.96
CA GLY A 40 4.94 10.19 0.83
C GLY A 40 5.10 11.66 0.45
N LYS A 41 4.34 12.15 -0.52
CA LYS A 41 4.34 13.57 -0.91
C LYS A 41 3.82 14.48 0.22
N LEU A 42 2.80 14.05 0.95
CA LEU A 42 2.27 14.81 2.08
C LEU A 42 3.29 14.93 3.22
N ALA A 43 4.00 13.84 3.52
CA ALA A 43 4.96 13.77 4.62
C ALA A 43 6.31 14.45 4.31
N PHE A 44 6.77 14.37 3.06
CA PHE A 44 8.15 14.73 2.66
C PHE A 44 8.23 15.72 1.49
N GLY A 45 7.09 16.17 0.95
CA GLY A 45 7.07 17.08 -0.20
C GLY A 45 7.71 16.45 -1.45
N PHE A 46 8.59 17.22 -2.09
CA PHE A 46 9.29 16.78 -3.32
C PHE A 46 10.19 15.57 -3.10
N GLU A 47 10.70 15.37 -1.89
CA GLU A 47 11.53 14.20 -1.53
C GLU A 47 10.72 12.94 -1.22
N GLY A 48 9.38 13.00 -1.28
CA GLY A 48 8.53 11.83 -1.02
C GLY A 48 8.97 10.59 -1.80
N PRO A 49 9.03 10.63 -3.15
CA PRO A 49 9.42 9.46 -3.93
C PRO A 49 10.81 8.90 -3.60
N SER A 50 11.81 9.76 -3.38
CA SER A 50 13.18 9.32 -3.05
C SER A 50 13.23 8.66 -1.67
N VAL A 51 12.53 9.23 -0.69
CA VAL A 51 12.43 8.69 0.68
C VAL A 51 11.68 7.35 0.72
N LEU A 52 10.57 7.20 -0.01
CA LEU A 52 9.79 5.95 0.00
C LEU A 52 10.58 4.76 -0.55
N GLU A 53 11.45 5.00 -1.53
CA GLU A 53 12.24 3.95 -2.18
C GLU A 53 13.62 3.72 -1.55
N ALA A 54 14.07 4.61 -0.67
CA ALA A 54 15.40 4.57 -0.05
C ALA A 54 15.69 3.23 0.62
N THR A 55 16.86 2.66 0.31
CA THR A 55 17.37 1.46 0.96
C THR A 55 18.27 1.82 2.13
N LYS A 56 18.17 1.08 3.23
CA LYS A 56 19.14 1.15 4.31
C LYS A 56 20.43 0.45 3.89
N GLY A 57 21.58 0.98 4.34
CA GLY A 57 22.86 0.32 4.15
C GLY A 57 22.90 -1.07 4.81
N PRO A 58 23.81 -1.96 4.36
CA PRO A 58 23.97 -3.28 4.96
C PRO A 58 24.27 -3.17 6.46
N GLY A 59 23.69 -4.07 7.26
CA GLY A 59 23.88 -4.11 8.72
C GLY A 59 22.92 -3.24 9.53
N HIS A 60 22.11 -2.39 8.89
CA HIS A 60 21.09 -1.62 9.60
C HIS A 60 19.76 -2.41 9.72
N PRO A 61 19.10 -2.38 10.89
CA PRO A 61 17.79 -3.00 11.04
C PRO A 61 16.76 -2.33 10.13
N LEU A 62 15.88 -3.12 9.53
CA LEU A 62 14.81 -2.60 8.65
C LEU A 62 13.89 -1.65 9.43
N VAL A 63 13.58 -2.01 10.67
CA VAL A 63 12.67 -1.29 11.58
C VAL A 63 13.22 -1.38 13.00
N ASP A 64 13.28 -0.23 13.69
CA ASP A 64 13.73 -0.18 15.08
C ASP A 64 12.63 -0.64 16.06
N TYR A 65 11.35 -0.46 15.71
CA TYR A 65 10.18 -0.84 16.51
C TYR A 65 9.06 -1.50 15.67
N TRP A 66 8.95 -2.82 15.74
CA TRP A 66 8.00 -3.60 14.93
C TRP A 66 6.53 -3.35 15.27
N ASP A 67 6.19 -3.10 16.53
CA ASP A 67 4.79 -2.92 16.94
C ASP A 67 4.21 -1.58 16.48
N CYS A 68 5.04 -0.55 16.37
CA CYS A 68 4.63 0.73 15.79
C CYS A 68 4.39 0.61 14.28
N LEU A 69 5.24 -0.13 13.55
CA LEU A 69 5.01 -0.43 12.14
C LEU A 69 3.68 -1.18 11.94
N LYS A 70 3.39 -2.19 12.77
CA LYS A 70 2.11 -2.92 12.70
C LYS A 70 0.92 -1.99 12.90
N THR A 71 1.00 -1.06 13.84
CA THR A 71 -0.08 -0.09 14.10
C THR A 71 -0.32 0.80 12.90
N MET A 72 0.75 1.37 12.34
CA MET A 72 0.68 2.20 11.14
C MET A 72 0.13 1.45 9.92
N VAL A 73 0.51 0.18 9.73
CA VAL A 73 -0.06 -0.66 8.67
C VAL A 73 -1.56 -0.90 8.88
N ARG A 74 -2.00 -1.16 10.12
CA ARG A 74 -3.43 -1.33 10.44
C ARG A 74 -4.22 -0.06 10.19
N ASP A 75 -3.68 1.09 10.60
CA ASP A 75 -4.31 2.40 10.39
C ASP A 75 -4.45 2.69 8.88
N PHE A 76 -3.41 2.39 8.10
CA PHE A 76 -3.46 2.48 6.65
C PHE A 76 -4.53 1.55 6.07
N GLU A 77 -4.55 0.26 6.45
CA GLU A 77 -5.53 -0.70 5.93
C GLU A 77 -6.98 -0.31 6.26
N SER A 78 -7.20 0.32 7.42
CA SER A 78 -8.53 0.81 7.83
C SER A 78 -9.05 1.97 6.97
N GLN A 79 -8.15 2.79 6.40
CA GLN A 79 -8.51 3.99 5.64
C GLN A 79 -8.39 3.79 4.12
N CYS A 80 -7.40 3.02 3.68
CA CYS A 80 -7.04 2.84 2.27
C CYS A 80 -7.42 1.46 1.70
N GLY A 81 -7.85 0.53 2.56
CA GLY A 81 -8.14 -0.86 2.21
C GLY A 81 -6.96 -1.81 2.45
N SER A 82 -7.24 -3.12 2.46
CA SER A 82 -6.23 -4.14 2.78
C SER A 82 -5.03 -4.09 1.82
N LEU A 83 -3.83 -4.35 2.33
CA LEU A 83 -2.63 -4.45 1.52
C LEU A 83 -2.68 -5.64 0.56
N THR A 84 -3.39 -6.73 0.93
CA THR A 84 -3.31 -8.02 0.23
C THR A 84 -1.86 -8.51 0.06
N GLN A 85 -1.63 -9.51 -0.78
CA GLN A 85 -0.26 -9.89 -1.15
C GLN A 85 0.47 -8.79 -1.93
N TYR A 86 -0.24 -7.99 -2.73
CA TYR A 86 0.39 -6.98 -3.58
C TYR A 86 1.04 -5.86 -2.76
N GLY A 87 0.33 -5.36 -1.75
CA GLY A 87 0.74 -4.22 -0.93
C GLY A 87 1.98 -4.47 -0.09
N MET A 88 2.38 -5.73 0.10
CA MET A 88 3.64 -6.09 0.75
C MET A 88 4.87 -5.51 0.03
N LYS A 89 4.77 -5.16 -1.26
CA LYS A 89 5.81 -4.43 -1.99
C LYS A 89 6.17 -3.09 -1.32
N HIS A 90 5.21 -2.49 -0.61
CA HIS A 90 5.33 -1.17 -0.01
C HIS A 90 5.83 -1.19 1.43
N MET A 91 6.17 -2.36 1.98
CA MET A 91 6.66 -2.44 3.35
C MET A 91 7.85 -1.52 3.59
N ARG A 92 8.76 -1.39 2.61
CA ARG A 92 9.88 -0.44 2.69
C ARG A 92 9.42 1.00 2.87
N ALA A 93 8.45 1.44 2.07
CA ALA A 93 7.86 2.77 2.18
C ALA A 93 7.27 3.01 3.58
N PHE A 94 6.53 2.03 4.13
CA PHE A 94 6.03 2.09 5.50
C PHE A 94 7.18 2.20 6.52
N THR A 95 8.24 1.42 6.36
CA THR A 95 9.40 1.52 7.27
C THR A 95 10.08 2.89 7.20
N ASN A 96 10.21 3.48 6.02
CA ASN A 96 10.88 4.76 5.82
C ASN A 96 10.06 5.93 6.39
N ILE A 97 8.74 5.93 6.15
CA ILE A 97 7.82 6.90 6.75
C ILE A 97 7.91 6.87 8.27
N TYR A 98 7.94 5.66 8.85
CA TYR A 98 8.05 5.47 10.30
C TYR A 98 9.39 5.95 10.86
N ASN A 99 10.50 5.53 10.29
CA ASN A 99 11.84 5.86 10.79
C ASN A 99 12.12 7.38 10.80
N MET A 100 11.43 8.14 9.96
CA MET A 100 11.52 9.61 9.93
C MET A 100 10.53 10.33 10.86
N GLY A 101 9.75 9.59 11.65
CA GLY A 101 8.80 10.14 12.62
C GLY A 101 7.63 10.91 11.99
N LYS A 102 7.28 10.63 10.73
CA LYS A 102 6.25 11.36 9.99
C LYS A 102 4.87 10.71 10.00
N TRP A 103 4.73 9.55 10.65
CA TRP A 103 3.41 8.95 10.87
C TRP A 103 2.76 9.56 12.11
N SER A 104 1.75 10.39 11.90
CA SER A 104 0.78 10.73 12.94
C SER A 104 -0.51 10.00 12.58
N PRO A 105 -0.97 9.00 13.36
CA PRO A 105 -2.29 8.44 13.13
C PRO A 105 -3.30 9.60 13.18
N PRO A 106 -4.32 9.63 12.31
CA PRO A 106 -5.38 10.61 12.46
C PRO A 106 -5.91 10.44 13.88
N VAL A 107 -5.80 11.51 14.67
CA VAL A 107 -6.36 11.55 16.02
C VAL A 107 -7.84 11.24 15.85
N LEU A 108 -8.24 10.01 16.14
CA LEU A 108 -9.63 9.69 16.37
C LEU A 108 -10.03 10.64 17.49
N GLY A 109 -10.89 11.60 17.16
CA GLY A 109 -11.44 12.55 18.10
C GLY A 109 -12.12 11.76 19.22
N HIS A 110 -11.37 11.51 20.29
CA HIS A 110 -11.93 11.16 21.57
C HIS A 110 -12.52 12.46 22.10
N SER A 111 -13.80 12.65 21.82
CA SER A 111 -14.63 13.53 22.63
C SER A 111 -14.64 12.91 24.02
N ALA A 112 -14.02 13.60 24.97
CA ALA A 112 -14.27 13.48 26.40
C ALA A 112 -14.86 14.81 26.87
#